data_AF-A0A9Q3E7A5-F1
#
_entry.id   AF-A0A9Q3E7A5-F1
#
_cell.length_a   1.000
_cell.length_b   1.000
_cell.length_c   1.000
_cell.angle_alpha   90.00
_cell.angle_beta   90.00
_cell.angle_gamma   90.00
#
_symmetry.space_group_name_H-M   'P 1'
#
loop_
_entity.id
_entity.type
_entity.pdbx_description
1 polymer ?
#
loop_
_entity_poly.entity_id
_entity_poly.type
_entity_poly.pdbx_seq_one_letter_code
_entity_poly.pdbx_strand_id
1 'polypeptide(L)'
;MNSYNNAATHLSTVQALVTSINDSLQRNQLVVDCGATHHMFNSKTFFLSISEMTNITVSTGDSNSTLKAHGIGTVRIICDNTTLTLNNCLYVPNLNCNLVSLLDLFGN
;
A
#
# COMPACT_ATOMS: atom_id res chain seq x y z
N MET A 1 -22.80 -3.54 -37.87
CA MET A 1 -22.68 -2.19 -37.28
C MET A 1 -23.69 -2.08 -36.15
N ASN A 2 -23.38 -1.94 -34.87
CA ASN A 2 -22.13 -1.88 -34.13
C ASN A 2 -22.35 -2.58 -32.79
N SER A 3 -21.52 -3.58 -32.52
CA SER A 3 -21.39 -4.29 -31.24
C SER A 3 -20.30 -3.60 -30.42
N TYR A 4 -20.63 -2.50 -29.77
CA TYR A 4 -19.86 -1.88 -28.70
C TYR A 4 -20.89 -1.15 -27.84
N ASN A 5 -21.02 -1.53 -26.56
CA ASN A 5 -21.48 -0.65 -25.45
C ASN A 5 -21.80 -1.37 -24.13
N ASN A 6 -21.36 -2.62 -23.90
CA ASN A 6 -21.57 -3.27 -22.59
C ASN A 6 -20.28 -3.68 -21.86
N ALA A 7 -19.11 -3.15 -22.26
CA ALA A 7 -17.83 -3.47 -21.63
C ALA A 7 -17.35 -2.42 -20.59
N ALA A 8 -18.16 -1.40 -20.30
CA ALA A 8 -17.76 -0.31 -19.40
C ALA A 8 -18.22 -0.50 -17.93
N THR A 9 -18.91 -1.59 -17.61
CA THR A 9 -19.48 -1.82 -16.27
C THR A 9 -18.87 -2.99 -15.51
N HIS A 10 -17.75 -3.58 -15.98
CA HIS A 10 -17.22 -4.84 -15.41
C HIS A 10 -15.73 -4.80 -14.99
N LEU A 11 -15.12 -3.65 -14.67
CA LEU A 11 -13.70 -3.67 -14.25
C LEU A 11 -13.24 -2.64 -13.21
N SER A 12 -14.13 -1.93 -12.53
CA SER A 12 -13.72 -0.89 -11.55
C SER A 12 -14.12 -1.17 -10.10
N THR A 13 -14.74 -2.31 -9.79
CA THR A 13 -15.05 -2.67 -8.40
C THR A 13 -14.06 -3.71 -7.89
N VAL A 14 -12.78 -3.36 -7.84
CA VAL A 14 -11.88 -3.99 -6.88
C VAL A 14 -12.21 -3.35 -5.55
N GLN A 15 -13.03 -4.04 -4.75
CA GLN A 15 -13.43 -3.64 -3.42
C GLN A 15 -12.17 -3.44 -2.57
N ALA A 16 -11.74 -2.19 -2.37
CA ALA A 16 -10.84 -1.87 -1.28
C ALA A 16 -11.55 -2.29 0.02
N LEU A 17 -10.97 -3.22 0.79
CA LEU A 17 -11.46 -3.54 2.12
C LEU A 17 -11.15 -2.32 3.01
N VAL A 18 -12.07 -1.37 3.03
CA VAL A 18 -12.00 -0.21 3.93
C VAL A 18 -12.61 -0.64 5.26
N THR A 19 -11.76 -1.03 6.21
CA THR A 19 -12.19 -1.16 7.61
C THR A 19 -12.51 0.23 8.14
N SER A 20 -13.79 0.58 8.24
CA SER A 20 -14.24 1.93 8.58
C SER A 20 -13.87 2.30 10.01
N ILE A 21 -12.88 3.16 10.23
CA ILE A 21 -12.72 3.79 11.54
C ILE A 21 -12.17 5.22 11.43
N ASN A 22 -12.69 6.10 12.31
CA ASN A 22 -12.41 7.54 12.56
C ASN A 22 -11.11 8.12 11.99
N ASP A 23 -11.08 9.41 11.58
CA ASP A 23 -9.92 10.11 10.97
C ASP A 23 -8.52 9.84 11.59
N SER A 24 -8.42 9.61 12.89
CA SER A 24 -7.15 9.22 13.55
C SER A 24 -6.63 7.82 13.16
N LEU A 25 -7.51 6.96 12.65
CA LEU A 25 -7.27 5.60 12.19
C LEU A 25 -7.07 5.51 10.67
N GLN A 26 -7.37 6.56 9.90
CA GLN A 26 -7.08 6.61 8.46
C GLN A 26 -5.57 6.46 8.17
N ARG A 27 -4.71 7.07 9.00
CA ARG A 27 -3.24 6.85 8.90
C ARG A 27 -2.82 5.41 9.17
N ASN A 28 -3.65 4.62 9.87
CA ASN A 28 -3.39 3.21 10.14
C ASN A 28 -4.17 2.28 9.20
N GLN A 29 -4.91 2.82 8.23
CA GLN A 29 -5.59 2.00 7.23
C GLN A 29 -4.55 1.24 6.40
N LEU A 30 -4.81 -0.03 6.17
CA LEU A 30 -4.01 -0.92 5.36
C LEU A 30 -4.83 -1.36 4.15
N VAL A 31 -4.32 -1.11 2.95
CA VAL A 31 -4.94 -1.49 1.69
C VAL A 31 -4.07 -2.52 1.01
N VAL A 32 -4.65 -3.64 0.61
CA VAL A 32 -3.98 -4.59 -0.29
C VAL A 32 -4.19 -4.12 -1.72
N ASP A 33 -3.10 -3.84 -2.42
CA ASP A 33 -3.10 -3.16 -3.71
C ASP A 33 -2.33 -3.99 -4.76
N CYS A 34 -3.00 -4.33 -5.87
CA CYS A 34 -2.38 -5.03 -7.00
C CYS A 34 -1.55 -4.10 -7.90
N GLY A 35 -1.79 -2.79 -7.84
CA GLY A 35 -1.02 -1.78 -8.57
C GLY A 35 0.26 -1.35 -7.84
N ALA A 36 0.38 -1.66 -6.54
CA ALA A 36 1.58 -1.39 -5.78
C ALA A 36 2.68 -2.41 -6.10
N THR A 37 3.88 -1.92 -6.40
CA THR A 37 5.08 -2.76 -6.62
C THR A 37 5.84 -3.09 -5.34
N HIS A 38 5.59 -2.36 -4.26
CA HIS A 38 6.24 -2.53 -2.96
C HIS A 38 5.20 -2.39 -1.85
N HIS A 39 5.46 -3.02 -0.71
CA HIS A 39 4.78 -2.66 0.53
C HIS A 39 5.24 -1.27 0.99
N MET A 40 4.32 -0.38 1.34
CA MET A 40 4.61 1.00 1.71
C MET A 40 3.85 1.41 2.98
N PHE A 41 4.54 1.97 3.95
CA PHE A 41 3.96 2.36 5.24
C PHE A 41 4.30 3.81 5.57
N ASN A 42 3.33 4.54 6.13
CA ASN A 42 3.45 5.96 6.41
C ASN A 42 4.02 6.29 7.79
N SER A 43 4.22 5.30 8.65
CA SER A 43 4.75 5.48 10.00
C SER A 43 5.88 4.49 10.30
N LYS A 44 6.96 5.00 10.90
CA LYS A 44 8.06 4.15 11.42
C LYS A 44 7.58 3.18 12.50
N THR A 45 6.44 3.44 13.16
CA THR A 45 5.89 2.57 14.21
C THR A 45 5.49 1.18 13.74
N PHE A 46 5.29 0.98 12.43
CA PHE A 46 5.01 -0.33 11.85
C PHE A 46 6.26 -1.20 11.68
N PHE A 47 7.45 -0.60 11.71
CA PHE A 47 8.69 -1.27 11.40
C PHE A 47 9.32 -1.91 12.64
N LEU A 48 9.70 -3.18 12.52
CA LEU A 48 10.55 -3.86 13.50
C LEU A 48 12.00 -3.40 13.39
N SER A 49 12.43 -3.15 12.16
CA SER A 49 13.74 -2.63 11.81
C SER A 49 13.59 -1.77 10.56
N ILE A 50 14.36 -0.69 10.48
CA ILE A 50 14.40 0.19 9.32
C ILE A 50 15.82 0.69 9.12
N SER A 51 16.29 0.60 7.88
CA SER A 51 17.50 1.26 7.41
C SER A 51 17.09 2.55 6.71
N GLU A 52 17.68 3.67 7.14
CA GLU A 52 17.40 4.96 6.50
C GLU A 52 17.97 4.98 5.08
N MET A 53 17.20 5.54 4.16
CA MET A 53 17.60 5.74 2.77
C MET A 53 17.25 7.16 2.35
N THR A 54 18.09 7.75 1.51
CA THR A 54 17.84 9.11 1.01
C THR A 54 17.11 9.08 -0.32
N ASN A 55 15.85 9.56 -0.28
CA ASN A 55 15.10 10.12 -1.42
C ASN A 55 14.82 9.18 -2.60
N ILE A 56 14.29 7.99 -2.37
CA ILE A 56 13.69 7.21 -3.46
C ILE A 56 12.34 7.86 -3.81
N THR A 57 12.18 8.30 -5.06
CA THR A 57 10.90 8.82 -5.55
C THR A 57 9.93 7.66 -5.74
N VAL A 58 8.75 7.79 -5.12
CA VAL A 58 7.63 6.87 -5.28
C VAL A 58 6.62 7.53 -6.20
N SER A 59 6.37 6.91 -7.35
CA SER A 59 5.28 7.29 -8.24
C SER A 59 3.98 6.68 -7.73
N THR A 60 2.94 7.50 -7.64
CA THR A 60 1.59 7.05 -7.31
C THR A 60 0.68 7.27 -8.51
N GLY A 61 -0.54 6.74 -8.46
CA GLY A 61 -1.55 6.97 -9.50
C GLY A 61 -1.99 8.43 -9.68
N ASP A 62 -1.60 9.31 -8.75
CA ASP A 62 -1.76 10.76 -8.90
C ASP A 62 -0.52 11.34 -9.61
N SER A 63 -0.73 11.82 -10.84
CA SER A 63 0.32 12.36 -11.70
C SER A 63 0.95 13.66 -11.19
N ASN A 64 0.33 14.33 -10.22
CA ASN A 64 0.79 15.62 -9.71
C ASN A 64 1.48 15.55 -8.34
N SER A 65 1.56 14.38 -7.70
CA SER A 65 2.23 14.22 -6.41
C SER A 65 3.29 13.11 -6.43
N THR A 66 4.56 13.52 -6.40
CA THR A 66 5.67 12.59 -6.18
C THR A 66 5.88 12.41 -4.67
N LEU A 67 5.71 11.19 -4.17
CA LEU A 67 6.05 10.85 -2.80
C LEU A 67 7.52 10.43 -2.69
N LYS A 68 8.05 10.39 -1.46
CA LYS A 68 9.43 9.98 -1.18
C LYS A 68 9.45 8.88 -0.15
N ALA A 69 10.22 7.84 -0.41
CA ALA A 69 10.60 6.86 0.59
C ALA A 69 11.88 7.32 1.33
N HIS A 70 11.86 7.16 2.65
CA HIS A 70 12.91 7.60 3.58
C HIS A 70 13.62 6.43 4.27
N GLY A 71 13.22 5.20 3.96
CA GLY A 71 13.85 4.01 4.50
C GLY A 71 13.19 2.73 3.99
N ILE A 72 13.89 1.62 4.21
CA ILE A 72 13.43 0.27 3.90
C ILE A 72 13.61 -0.62 5.13
N GLY A 73 12.68 -1.54 5.33
CA GLY A 73 12.75 -2.39 6.51
C GLY A 73 11.74 -3.51 6.54
N THR A 74 11.60 -4.09 7.72
CA THR A 74 10.68 -5.22 7.96
C THR A 74 9.49 -4.73 8.79
N VAL A 75 8.28 -5.02 8.30
CA VAL A 75 7.02 -4.72 8.98
C VAL A 75 6.37 -6.01 9.42
N ARG A 76 5.77 -6.01 10.62
CA ARG A 76 4.97 -7.13 11.12
C ARG A 76 3.53 -6.70 11.29
N ILE A 77 2.63 -7.37 10.58
CA ILE A 77 1.18 -7.18 10.68
C ILE A 77 0.61 -8.38 11.43
N ILE A 78 -0.30 -8.11 12.35
CA ILE A 78 -1.05 -9.13 13.07
C ILE A 78 -2.49 -9.06 12.59
N CYS A 79 -2.96 -10.15 11.98
CA CYS A 79 -4.34 -10.33 11.52
C CYS A 79 -4.94 -11.49 12.32
N ASP A 80 -5.79 -11.18 13.29
CA ASP A 80 -6.35 -12.15 14.25
C ASP A 80 -5.25 -13.02 14.89
N ASN A 81 -5.22 -14.30 14.55
CA ASN A 81 -4.25 -15.28 15.05
C ASN A 81 -3.08 -15.52 14.09
N THR A 82 -3.00 -14.78 12.99
CA THR A 82 -1.95 -14.91 11.98
C THR A 82 -1.02 -13.71 12.03
N THR A 83 0.29 -13.98 12.04
CA THR A 83 1.32 -12.95 11.93
C THR A 83 1.93 -12.99 10.54
N LEU A 84 1.85 -11.87 9.83
CA LEU A 84 2.49 -11.67 8.54
C LEU A 84 3.74 -10.80 8.73
N THR A 85 4.89 -11.29 8.26
CA THR A 85 6.13 -10.51 8.24
C THR A 85 6.45 -10.13 6.81
N LEU A 86 6.43 -8.82 6.53
CA LEU A 86 6.70 -8.25 5.23
C LEU A 86 8.13 -7.69 5.25
N ASN A 87 8.96 -8.14 4.31
CA ASN A 87 10.30 -7.61 4.11
C ASN A 87 10.28 -6.49 3.07
N ASN A 88 11.38 -5.77 2.94
CA ASN A 88 11.59 -4.76 1.89
C ASN A 88 10.49 -3.68 1.84
N CYS A 89 9.86 -3.38 2.99
CA CYS A 89 8.80 -2.38 3.09
C CYS A 89 9.40 -0.98 3.01
N LEU A 90 8.81 -0.09 2.21
CA LEU A 90 9.24 1.30 2.11
C LEU A 90 8.54 2.16 3.17
N TYR A 91 9.30 3.02 3.84
CA TYR A 91 8.75 4.05 4.71
C TYR A 91 8.50 5.34 3.92
N VAL A 92 7.23 5.71 3.76
CA VAL A 92 6.75 6.84 2.94
C VAL A 92 5.85 7.75 3.80
N PRO A 93 6.41 8.72 4.55
CA PRO A 93 5.67 9.47 5.58
C PRO A 93 4.44 10.24 5.06
N ASN A 94 4.48 10.68 3.80
CA ASN A 94 3.43 11.47 3.18
C ASN A 94 2.39 10.60 2.43
N LEU A 95 2.39 9.28 2.65
CA LEU A 95 1.44 8.35 2.04
C LEU A 95 0.11 8.36 2.81
N ASN A 96 -1.00 8.52 2.08
CA ASN A 96 -2.34 8.69 2.66
C ASN A 96 -2.82 7.45 3.43
N CYS A 97 -2.47 6.24 2.99
CA CYS A 97 -2.76 4.97 3.67
C CYS A 97 -1.62 3.98 3.46
N ASN A 98 -1.49 2.97 4.32
CA ASN A 98 -0.48 1.93 4.15
C ASN A 98 -0.89 0.99 3.02
N LEU A 99 0.05 0.61 2.17
CA LEU A 99 -0.17 -0.25 1.01
C LEU A 99 0.58 -1.56 1.19
N VAL A 100 -0.10 -2.68 0.98
CA VAL A 100 0.51 -4.00 0.86
C VAL A 100 0.41 -4.40 -0.61
N SER A 101 1.55 -4.52 -1.28
CA SER A 101 1.57 -5.08 -2.64
C SER A 101 1.03 -6.50 -2.62
N LEU A 102 -0.07 -6.73 -3.36
CA LEU A 102 -0.63 -8.07 -3.53
C LEU A 102 0.36 -8.99 -4.26
N LEU A 103 1.08 -8.43 -5.24
CA LEU A 103 2.03 -9.18 -6.07
C LEU A 103 3.26 -9.60 -5.27
N ASP A 104 3.81 -8.72 -4.42
CA ASP A 104 4.95 -9.08 -3.56
C ASP A 104 4.52 -10.05 -2.44
N LEU A 105 3.28 -9.92 -1.95
CA LEU A 105 2.75 -10.80 -0.91
C LEU A 105 2.61 -12.27 -1.35
N PHE A 106 2.19 -12.53 -2.59
CA PHE A 106 1.91 -13.88 -3.10
C PHE A 106 2.86 -14.34 -4.22
N GLY A 107 3.74 -13.46 -4.69
CA GLY A 107 4.67 -13.72 -5.79
C GLY A 107 6.06 -14.20 -5.38
N ASN A 108 6.30 -14.39 -4.08
CA ASN A 108 7.55 -14.93 -3.52
C ASN A 108 7.44 -16.41 -3.16
#